data_AF-A0A965L3V1-F1
#
_entry.id   AF-A0A965L3V1-F1
#
_cell.length_a   1.000
_cell.length_b   1.000
_cell.length_c   1.000
_cell.angle_alpha   90.00
_cell.angle_beta   90.00
_cell.angle_gamma   90.00
#
_symmetry.space_group_name_H-M   'P 1'
#
loop_
_entity.id
_entity.type
_entity.pdbx_description
1 polymer ?
#
loop_
_entity_poly.entity_id
_entity_poly.type
_entity_poly.pdbx_seq_one_letter_code
_entity_poly.pdbx_strand_id
1 'polypeptide(L)'
;MRLKYENCLMYTWATIFKKVTRNDLIAGYLGQTAIKTRDAINECLDGVLFIDEAYALGNTEKQDIFSKECLDTLCESLSNHKENLMVIIAGYETELNECFFQYNQGLDSRFTWRFKIDDYDGSDLHKIFIKRIHECAWTTDGSLNEEWFIKNFSYFKYFGRDMEVLFSKTKMAHSRRVFCKTAEEKRVIIMNDLEKGFEMFLENDEVKKRKESDRHKNMINTMYI
;
A
#
# COMPACT_ATOMS: atom_id res chain seq x y z
N MET A 1 -17.79 8.32 -33.80
CA MET A 1 -17.16 9.22 -32.81
C MET A 1 -16.00 8.46 -32.19
N ARG A 2 -14.83 8.55 -32.83
CA ARG A 2 -13.65 7.71 -32.61
C ARG A 2 -12.74 8.48 -31.67
N LEU A 3 -12.68 8.05 -30.40
CA LEU A 3 -11.89 8.69 -29.35
C LEU A 3 -10.39 8.56 -29.67
N LYS A 4 -9.70 9.69 -29.65
CA LYS A 4 -8.24 9.81 -29.76
C LYS A 4 -7.60 9.23 -28.50
N TYR A 5 -7.18 7.96 -28.55
CA TYR A 5 -6.39 7.28 -27.51
C TYR A 5 -4.91 7.14 -27.91
N GLU A 6 -4.40 8.03 -28.77
CA GLU A 6 -3.04 7.90 -29.33
C GLU A 6 -1.93 8.60 -28.54
N ASN A 7 -2.20 9.23 -27.38
CA ASN A 7 -1.14 9.89 -26.59
C ASN A 7 -0.71 9.13 -25.33
N CYS A 8 -1.13 7.87 -25.16
CA CYS A 8 -0.50 6.97 -24.19
C CYS A 8 0.68 6.23 -24.85
N LEU A 9 1.57 6.97 -25.51
CA LEU A 9 2.90 6.50 -25.89
C LEU A 9 3.78 6.48 -24.62
N MET A 10 3.35 5.68 -23.64
CA MET A 10 4.06 5.33 -22.41
C MET A 10 5.05 4.17 -22.64
N TYR A 11 5.36 3.89 -23.90
CA TYR A 11 6.28 2.85 -24.32
C TYR A 11 7.50 3.53 -24.96
N THR A 12 8.68 3.30 -24.34
CA THR A 12 10.06 3.52 -24.86
C THR A 12 10.96 4.65 -24.33
N TRP A 13 10.75 5.23 -23.13
CA TRP A 13 11.72 6.24 -22.61
C TRP A 13 12.13 6.13 -21.13
N ALA A 14 11.29 5.63 -20.23
CA ALA A 14 11.70 5.51 -18.82
C ALA A 14 12.58 4.27 -18.59
N THR A 15 13.90 4.42 -18.72
CA THR A 15 14.87 3.37 -18.31
C THR A 15 15.08 3.39 -16.79
N ILE A 16 14.75 4.52 -16.14
CA ILE A 16 15.07 4.80 -14.75
C ILE A 16 13.78 4.86 -13.93
N PHE A 17 13.71 3.99 -12.91
CA PHE A 17 12.68 4.01 -11.88
C PHE A 17 13.37 3.95 -10.51
N LYS A 18 13.10 4.93 -9.65
CA LYS A 18 13.64 4.96 -8.28
C LYS A 18 12.51 5.14 -7.27
N LYS A 19 12.45 4.22 -6.32
CA LYS A 19 11.60 4.35 -5.12
C LYS A 19 12.38 5.09 -4.04
N VAL A 20 11.75 6.08 -3.42
CA VAL A 20 12.29 6.86 -2.30
C VAL A 20 11.26 6.99 -1.17
N THR A 21 11.77 7.20 0.03
CA THR A 21 11.02 7.49 1.26
C THR A 21 11.51 8.79 1.89
N ARG A 22 10.89 9.23 2.99
CA ARG A 22 11.34 10.40 3.76
C ARG A 22 12.85 10.38 4.06
N ASN A 23 13.37 9.21 4.46
CA ASN A 23 14.77 9.05 4.85
C ASN A 23 15.74 9.25 3.68
N ASP A 24 15.29 9.03 2.45
CA ASP A 24 16.10 9.19 1.24
C ASP A 24 16.16 10.65 0.77
N LEU A 25 15.20 11.48 1.20
CA LEU A 25 15.11 12.88 0.81
C LEU A 25 15.61 13.83 1.90
N ILE A 26 15.35 13.51 3.17
CA ILE A 26 15.67 14.40 4.29
C ILE A 26 17.05 14.09 4.87
N ALA A 27 17.83 15.15 5.12
CA ALA A 27 19.14 15.08 5.77
C ALA A 27 19.06 15.42 7.27
N GLY A 28 20.14 15.15 8.00
CA GLY A 28 20.20 15.43 9.45
C GLY A 28 20.56 16.88 9.81
N TYR A 29 20.93 17.70 8.83
CA TYR A 29 21.44 19.07 9.04
C TYR A 29 20.77 20.07 8.10
N LEU A 30 20.63 21.32 8.55
CA LEU A 30 19.97 22.40 7.81
C LEU A 30 20.74 22.73 6.52
N GLY A 31 20.02 22.94 5.41
CA GLY A 31 20.61 23.24 4.10
C GLY A 31 21.05 22.01 3.31
N GLN A 32 21.14 20.84 3.94
CA GLN A 32 21.52 19.60 3.25
C GLN A 32 20.30 18.88 2.64
N THR A 33 19.09 19.11 3.14
CA THR A 33 17.90 18.45 2.63
C THR A 33 17.60 18.89 1.19
N ALA A 34 17.76 20.18 0.88
CA ALA A 34 17.62 20.66 -0.50
C ALA A 34 18.59 19.97 -1.48
N ILE A 35 19.83 19.74 -1.05
CA ILE A 35 20.85 19.07 -1.88
C ILE A 35 20.45 17.61 -2.06
N LYS A 36 20.17 16.90 -0.98
CA LYS A 36 19.82 15.48 -0.98
C LYS A 36 18.56 15.19 -1.80
N THR A 37 17.52 16.01 -1.66
CA THR A 37 16.30 15.91 -2.47
C THR A 37 16.60 16.15 -3.95
N ARG A 38 17.39 17.18 -4.28
CA ARG A 38 17.74 17.48 -5.68
C ARG A 38 18.59 16.39 -6.31
N ASP A 39 19.53 15.81 -5.58
CA ASP A 39 20.33 14.67 -6.05
C ASP A 39 19.45 13.46 -6.35
N ALA A 40 18.52 13.12 -5.44
CA ALA A 40 17.58 12.03 -5.66
C ALA A 40 16.69 12.24 -6.90
N ILE A 41 16.29 13.49 -7.18
CA ILE A 41 15.52 13.86 -8.38
C ILE A 41 16.40 13.79 -9.63
N ASN A 42 17.61 14.32 -9.57
CA ASN A 42 18.56 14.32 -10.70
C ASN A 42 18.90 12.92 -11.18
N GLU A 43 19.02 11.97 -10.24
CA GLU A 43 19.20 10.54 -10.57
C GLU A 43 18.01 9.93 -11.34
N CYS A 44 16.85 10.59 -11.34
CA CYS A 44 15.60 10.11 -11.96
C CYS A 44 15.16 10.95 -13.17
N LEU A 45 16.00 11.87 -13.64
CA LEU A 45 15.72 12.60 -14.89
C LEU A 45 15.59 11.61 -16.04
N ASP A 46 14.70 11.93 -16.97
CA ASP A 46 14.24 11.07 -18.07
C ASP A 46 13.57 9.76 -17.59
N GLY A 47 13.06 9.75 -16.35
CA GLY A 47 12.48 8.57 -15.70
C GLY A 47 11.35 8.87 -14.71
N VAL A 48 11.17 7.95 -13.75
CA VAL A 48 10.11 7.97 -12.75
C VAL A 48 10.69 7.97 -11.34
N LEU A 49 10.34 8.99 -10.55
CA LEU A 49 10.57 9.04 -9.11
C LEU A 49 9.29 8.64 -8.37
N PHE A 50 9.33 7.54 -7.63
CA PHE A 50 8.21 7.07 -6.82
C PHE A 50 8.45 7.37 -5.33
N ILE A 51 7.64 8.26 -4.76
CA ILE A 51 7.69 8.64 -3.35
C ILE A 51 6.62 7.86 -2.59
N ASP A 52 7.06 6.89 -1.81
CA ASP A 52 6.16 6.09 -0.98
C ASP A 52 5.87 6.78 0.36
N GLU A 53 4.64 6.64 0.85
CA GLU A 53 4.15 7.29 2.07
C GLU A 53 4.48 8.80 2.11
N ALA A 54 4.16 9.53 1.03
CA ALA A 54 4.56 10.93 0.86
C ALA A 54 4.01 11.86 1.96
N TYR A 55 2.94 11.46 2.66
CA TYR A 55 2.47 12.18 3.86
C TYR A 55 3.54 12.26 4.95
N ALA A 56 4.48 11.32 5.02
CA ALA A 56 5.59 11.37 5.99
C ALA A 56 6.51 12.58 5.74
N LEU A 57 6.52 13.15 4.53
CA LEU A 57 7.26 14.38 4.24
C LEU A 57 6.59 15.61 4.84
N GLY A 58 5.31 15.57 5.18
CA GLY A 58 4.61 16.61 5.90
C GLY A 58 4.41 16.22 7.36
N ASN A 59 4.89 17.03 8.30
CA ASN A 59 4.54 16.83 9.70
C ASN A 59 3.79 18.08 10.19
N THR A 60 2.59 17.87 10.70
CA THR A 60 1.74 18.91 11.31
C THR A 60 2.16 19.22 12.75
N GLU A 61 2.73 18.26 13.48
CA GLU A 61 3.05 18.43 14.91
C GLU A 61 4.38 19.15 15.14
N LYS A 62 5.24 19.20 14.14
CA LYS A 62 6.46 20.01 14.14
C LYS A 62 6.60 20.60 12.76
N GLN A 63 6.60 21.93 12.69
CA GLN A 63 6.93 22.70 11.49
C GLN A 63 8.40 22.42 11.14
N ASP A 64 8.64 21.24 10.59
CA ASP A 64 9.95 20.71 10.36
C ASP A 64 10.54 21.44 9.15
N ILE A 65 11.52 22.30 9.43
CA ILE A 65 12.19 23.12 8.43
C ILE A 65 12.81 22.23 7.33
N PHE A 66 13.22 21.00 7.67
CA PHE A 66 13.76 20.04 6.70
C PHE A 66 12.66 19.53 5.76
N SER A 67 11.49 19.19 6.28
CA SER A 67 10.32 18.82 5.50
C SER A 67 9.93 19.92 4.51
N LYS A 68 9.89 21.17 4.98
CA LYS A 68 9.64 22.34 4.13
C LYS A 68 10.65 22.45 3.01
N GLU A 69 11.93 22.42 3.36
CA GLU A 69 13.03 22.51 2.39
C GLU A 69 12.94 21.42 1.32
N CYS A 70 12.59 20.19 1.72
CA CYS A 70 12.36 19.07 0.80
C CYS A 70 11.19 19.35 -0.16
N LEU A 71 10.02 19.75 0.37
CA LEU A 71 8.81 19.99 -0.42
C LEU A 71 8.95 21.19 -1.36
N ASP A 72 9.62 22.26 -0.91
CA ASP A 72 9.92 23.43 -1.72
C ASP A 72 10.88 23.05 -2.88
N THR A 73 11.93 22.26 -2.59
CA THR A 73 12.87 21.75 -3.60
C THR A 73 12.17 20.83 -4.61
N LEU A 74 11.25 19.97 -4.14
CA LEU A 74 10.47 19.10 -5.01
C LEU A 74 9.55 19.93 -5.93
N CYS A 75 8.85 20.93 -5.39
CA CYS A 75 7.96 21.82 -6.15
C CYS A 75 8.70 22.60 -7.25
N GLU A 76 9.88 23.13 -6.92
CA GLU A 76 10.77 23.78 -7.88
C GLU A 76 11.20 22.80 -8.99
N SER A 77 11.66 21.61 -8.62
CA SER A 77 12.13 20.60 -9.57
C SER A 77 11.03 20.11 -10.50
N LEU A 78 9.81 19.91 -10.00
CA LEU A 78 8.64 19.58 -10.82
C LEU A 78 8.31 20.67 -11.84
N SER A 79 8.63 21.93 -11.53
CA SER A 79 8.42 23.06 -12.45
C SER A 79 9.52 23.11 -13.52
N ASN A 80 10.77 22.83 -13.14
CA ASN A 80 11.94 22.87 -14.02
C ASN A 80 12.03 21.66 -14.96
N HIS A 81 11.57 20.49 -14.51
CA HIS A 81 11.71 19.20 -15.20
C HIS A 81 10.37 18.60 -15.67
N LYS A 82 9.38 19.46 -15.96
CA LYS A 82 8.02 19.04 -16.35
C LYS A 82 7.96 18.14 -17.59
N GLU A 83 8.97 18.19 -18.47
CA GLU A 83 8.99 17.45 -19.74
C GLU A 83 9.71 16.11 -19.62
N ASN A 84 10.52 15.91 -18.58
CA ASN A 84 11.42 14.77 -18.47
C ASN A 84 11.52 14.14 -17.08
N LEU A 85 10.65 14.51 -16.14
CA LEU A 85 10.53 13.85 -14.84
C LEU A 85 9.07 13.52 -14.56
N MET A 86 8.79 12.24 -14.32
CA MET A 86 7.51 11.79 -13.77
C MET A 86 7.67 11.53 -12.27
N VAL A 87 6.86 12.19 -11.44
CA VAL A 87 6.81 11.91 -10.00
C VAL A 87 5.48 11.27 -9.66
N ILE A 88 5.55 10.11 -9.00
CA ILE A 88 4.39 9.40 -8.47
C ILE A 88 4.48 9.44 -6.96
N ILE A 89 3.43 9.90 -6.30
CA ILE A 89 3.31 9.87 -4.84
C ILE A 89 2.28 8.82 -4.43
N ALA A 90 2.56 8.10 -3.35
CA ALA A 90 1.62 7.16 -2.74
C ALA A 90 1.40 7.50 -1.27
N GLY A 91 0.20 7.26 -0.79
CA GLY A 91 -0.20 7.53 0.58
C GLY A 91 -1.72 7.49 0.73
N TYR A 92 -2.18 7.56 1.98
CA TYR A 92 -3.60 7.68 2.27
C TYR A 92 -4.13 9.06 1.86
N GLU A 93 -5.33 9.10 1.27
CA GLU A 93 -5.89 10.30 0.65
C GLU A 93 -5.96 11.50 1.62
N THR A 94 -6.48 11.28 2.83
CA THR A 94 -6.63 12.31 3.85
C THR A 94 -5.26 12.86 4.27
N GLU A 95 -4.31 11.98 4.53
CA GLU A 95 -2.97 12.30 4.98
C GLU A 95 -2.15 13.00 3.88
N LEU A 96 -2.33 12.66 2.61
CA LEU A 96 -1.73 13.40 1.50
C LEU A 96 -2.29 14.83 1.42
N ASN A 97 -3.60 15.00 1.59
CA ASN A 97 -4.20 16.33 1.58
C ASN A 97 -3.71 17.20 2.75
N GLU A 98 -3.70 16.66 3.96
CA GLU A 98 -3.36 17.41 5.19
C GLU A 98 -1.86 17.64 5.35
N CYS A 99 -1.02 16.65 5.02
CA CYS A 99 0.41 16.73 5.29
C CYS A 99 1.21 17.17 4.07
N PHE A 100 0.82 16.79 2.85
CA PHE A 100 1.63 17.05 1.65
C PHE A 100 1.13 18.29 0.87
N PHE A 101 -0.14 18.31 0.47
CA PHE A 101 -0.69 19.38 -0.37
C PHE A 101 -0.95 20.68 0.39
N GLN A 102 -1.44 20.62 1.63
CA GLN A 102 -1.63 21.82 2.46
C GLN A 102 -0.31 22.50 2.84
N TYR A 103 0.79 21.74 2.88
CA TYR A 103 2.08 22.27 3.30
C TYR A 103 2.72 23.20 2.27
N ASN A 104 2.55 22.90 0.98
CA ASN A 104 2.95 23.77 -0.12
C ASN A 104 1.87 23.76 -1.22
N GLN A 105 1.11 24.87 -1.31
CA GLN A 105 0.04 25.03 -2.29
C GLN A 105 0.52 24.90 -3.75
N GLY A 106 1.81 25.13 -4.01
CA GLY A 106 2.40 24.91 -5.33
C GLY A 106 2.29 23.46 -5.78
N LEU A 107 2.45 22.49 -4.86
CA LEU A 107 2.41 21.06 -5.19
C LEU A 107 1.03 20.64 -5.73
N ASP A 108 -0.06 21.16 -5.18
CA ASP A 108 -1.42 20.80 -5.62
C ASP A 108 -1.62 21.02 -7.12
N SER A 109 -1.09 22.13 -7.65
CA SER A 109 -1.15 22.47 -9.08
C SER A 109 -0.24 21.62 -9.99
N ARG A 110 0.80 20.97 -9.45
CA ARG A 110 1.70 20.10 -10.22
C ARG A 110 1.24 18.64 -10.24
N PHE A 111 0.45 18.22 -9.26
CA PHE A 111 -0.14 16.86 -9.19
C PHE A 111 -1.59 16.88 -9.68
N THR A 112 -1.77 17.01 -11.00
CA THR A 112 -3.10 17.10 -11.63
C THR A 112 -3.81 15.76 -11.73
N TRP A 113 -3.08 14.65 -11.77
CA TRP A 113 -3.64 13.31 -11.86
C TRP A 113 -3.71 12.67 -10.48
N ARG A 114 -4.91 12.31 -10.06
CA ARG A 114 -5.18 11.61 -8.80
C ARG A 114 -5.86 10.31 -9.11
N PHE A 115 -5.24 9.21 -8.70
CA PHE A 115 -5.81 7.88 -8.81
C PHE A 115 -6.21 7.43 -7.42
N LYS A 116 -7.51 7.28 -7.22
CA LYS A 116 -8.05 6.67 -6.00
C LYS A 116 -8.15 5.18 -6.22
N ILE A 117 -7.61 4.41 -5.29
CA ILE A 117 -7.81 2.97 -5.24
C ILE A 117 -9.05 2.75 -4.37
N ASP A 118 -10.06 2.11 -4.93
CA ASP A 118 -11.27 1.77 -4.19
C ASP A 118 -10.97 0.70 -3.14
N ASP A 119 -11.73 0.71 -2.05
CA ASP A 119 -11.64 -0.34 -1.04
C ASP A 119 -12.03 -1.69 -1.64
N TYR A 120 -11.35 -2.74 -1.19
CA TYR A 120 -11.68 -4.10 -1.61
C TYR A 120 -12.99 -4.55 -0.99
N ASP A 121 -13.77 -5.33 -1.74
CA ASP A 121 -14.90 -6.08 -1.20
C ASP A 121 -14.52 -7.54 -0.89
N GLY A 122 -15.47 -8.33 -0.38
CA GLY A 122 -15.25 -9.76 -0.10
C GLY A 122 -14.90 -10.59 -1.33
N SER A 123 -15.41 -10.22 -2.51
CA SER A 123 -15.08 -10.87 -3.79
C SER A 123 -13.62 -10.63 -4.15
N ASP A 124 -13.15 -9.41 -3.95
CA ASP A 124 -11.78 -9.05 -4.24
C ASP A 124 -10.80 -9.69 -3.27
N LEU A 125 -11.16 -9.84 -1.99
CA LEU A 125 -10.35 -10.61 -1.04
C LEU A 125 -10.20 -12.07 -1.46
N HIS A 126 -11.26 -12.70 -1.97
CA HIS A 126 -11.18 -14.05 -2.54
C HIS A 126 -10.19 -14.09 -3.72
N LYS A 127 -10.32 -13.16 -4.68
CA LYS A 127 -9.39 -13.07 -5.84
C LYS A 127 -7.95 -12.85 -5.41
N ILE A 128 -7.71 -11.95 -4.44
CA ILE A 128 -6.38 -11.68 -3.88
C ILE A 128 -5.82 -12.96 -3.25
N PHE A 129 -6.62 -13.66 -2.45
CA PHE A 129 -6.20 -14.88 -1.78
C PHE A 129 -5.82 -15.98 -2.78
N ILE A 130 -6.67 -16.23 -3.79
CA ILE A 130 -6.40 -17.20 -4.86
C ILE A 130 -5.13 -16.80 -5.65
N LYS A 131 -4.97 -15.52 -5.97
CA LYS A 131 -3.76 -15.02 -6.63
C LYS A 131 -2.51 -15.32 -5.81
N ARG A 132 -2.53 -15.08 -4.49
CA ARG A 132 -1.39 -15.36 -3.57
C ARG A 132 -1.05 -16.85 -3.51
N ILE A 133 -2.05 -17.73 -3.53
CA ILE A 133 -1.84 -19.19 -3.60
C ILE A 133 -1.03 -19.54 -4.85
N HIS A 134 -1.45 -19.05 -6.02
CA HIS A 134 -0.80 -19.35 -7.29
C HIS A 134 0.61 -18.74 -7.40
N GLU A 135 0.81 -17.50 -6.94
CA GLU A 135 2.14 -16.86 -6.89
C GLU A 135 3.16 -17.68 -6.08
N CYS A 136 2.71 -18.39 -5.05
CA CYS A 136 3.56 -19.24 -4.23
C CYS A 136 3.74 -20.66 -4.80
N ALA A 137 3.21 -20.95 -6.00
CA ALA A 137 3.16 -22.28 -6.61
C ALA A 137 2.40 -23.32 -5.75
N TRP A 138 1.27 -22.90 -5.17
CA TRP A 138 0.26 -23.76 -4.54
C TRP A 138 -0.99 -23.81 -5.41
N THR A 139 -1.87 -24.77 -5.14
CA THR A 139 -3.16 -24.91 -5.80
C THR A 139 -4.28 -25.10 -4.78
N THR A 140 -5.50 -24.98 -5.25
CA THR A 140 -6.71 -25.32 -4.49
C THR A 140 -7.47 -26.43 -5.22
N ASP A 141 -8.24 -27.20 -4.48
CA ASP A 141 -9.20 -28.18 -5.02
C ASP A 141 -10.48 -27.53 -5.59
N GLY A 142 -10.57 -26.20 -5.59
CA GLY A 142 -11.75 -25.46 -6.03
C GLY A 142 -12.84 -25.34 -4.96
N SER A 143 -12.59 -25.84 -3.74
CA SER A 143 -13.55 -25.74 -2.62
C SER A 143 -13.58 -24.35 -1.96
N LEU A 144 -12.58 -23.50 -2.21
CA LEU A 144 -12.49 -22.14 -1.66
C LEU A 144 -13.56 -21.25 -2.31
N ASN A 145 -14.70 -21.12 -1.64
CA ASN A 145 -15.81 -20.31 -2.14
C ASN A 145 -15.65 -18.82 -1.81
N GLU A 146 -16.19 -17.98 -2.69
CA GLU A 146 -16.21 -16.53 -2.54
C GLU A 146 -17.10 -16.08 -1.36
N GLU A 147 -18.21 -16.79 -1.16
CA GLU A 147 -19.19 -16.52 -0.09
C GLU A 147 -18.56 -16.51 1.31
N TRP A 148 -17.56 -17.35 1.56
CA TRP A 148 -16.85 -17.35 2.84
C TRP A 148 -16.07 -16.06 3.07
N PHE A 149 -15.46 -15.48 2.03
CA PHE A 149 -14.74 -14.20 2.15
C PHE A 149 -15.70 -13.05 2.36
N ILE A 150 -16.85 -13.05 1.68
CA ILE A 150 -17.93 -12.08 1.89
C ILE A 150 -18.45 -12.16 3.34
N LYS A 151 -18.73 -13.37 3.83
CA LYS A 151 -19.24 -13.58 5.20
C LYS A 151 -18.26 -13.12 6.28
N ASN A 152 -16.96 -13.32 6.06
CA ASN A 152 -15.92 -12.98 7.02
C ASN A 152 -15.24 -11.63 6.74
N PHE A 153 -15.76 -10.84 5.78
CA PHE A 153 -15.15 -9.59 5.31
C PHE A 153 -14.84 -8.61 6.46
N SER A 154 -15.73 -8.51 7.45
CA SER A 154 -15.58 -7.61 8.59
C SER A 154 -14.35 -7.87 9.47
N TYR A 155 -13.71 -9.04 9.34
CA TYR A 155 -12.47 -9.36 10.06
C TYR A 155 -11.21 -8.90 9.33
N PHE A 156 -11.29 -8.49 8.07
CA PHE A 156 -10.15 -8.17 7.21
C PHE A 156 -9.98 -6.67 7.00
N LYS A 157 -9.59 -5.96 8.07
CA LYS A 157 -9.45 -4.50 8.10
C LYS A 157 -8.33 -3.96 7.20
N TYR A 158 -7.29 -4.75 6.96
CA TYR A 158 -6.13 -4.36 6.14
C TYR A 158 -6.02 -5.20 4.86
N PHE A 159 -7.15 -5.76 4.42
CA PHE A 159 -7.33 -6.42 3.13
C PHE A 159 -6.18 -7.37 2.75
N GLY A 160 -5.35 -6.99 1.77
CA GLY A 160 -4.24 -7.81 1.27
C GLY A 160 -3.23 -8.23 2.33
N ARG A 161 -2.94 -7.37 3.33
CA ARG A 161 -2.06 -7.74 4.45
C ARG A 161 -2.68 -8.86 5.28
N ASP A 162 -3.98 -8.79 5.53
CA ASP A 162 -4.67 -9.83 6.27
C ASP A 162 -4.76 -11.13 5.45
N MET A 163 -4.91 -11.06 4.13
CA MET A 163 -4.85 -12.24 3.24
C MET A 163 -3.50 -12.94 3.30
N GLU A 164 -2.40 -12.20 3.42
CA GLU A 164 -1.05 -12.78 3.57
C GLU A 164 -0.88 -13.51 4.91
N VAL A 165 -1.37 -12.92 6.00
CA VAL A 165 -1.36 -13.56 7.31
C VAL A 165 -2.26 -14.80 7.30
N LEU A 166 -3.49 -14.67 6.79
CA LEU A 166 -4.44 -15.77 6.65
C LEU A 166 -3.81 -16.92 5.87
N PHE A 167 -3.23 -16.64 4.70
CA PHE A 167 -2.58 -17.66 3.88
C PHE A 167 -1.43 -18.35 4.61
N SER A 168 -0.64 -17.59 5.38
CA SER A 168 0.42 -18.16 6.22
C SER A 168 -0.13 -19.11 7.28
N LYS A 169 -1.25 -18.76 7.92
CA LYS A 169 -1.93 -19.64 8.89
C LYS A 169 -2.57 -20.86 8.21
N THR A 170 -3.17 -20.69 7.05
CA THR A 170 -3.69 -21.79 6.21
C THR A 170 -2.59 -22.78 5.85
N LYS A 171 -1.39 -22.31 5.47
CA LYS A 171 -0.23 -23.18 5.23
C LYS A 171 0.17 -23.97 6.49
N MET A 172 0.09 -23.37 7.68
CA MET A 172 0.36 -24.08 8.93
C MET A 172 -0.68 -25.18 9.20
N ALA A 173 -1.97 -24.88 9.00
CA ALA A 173 -3.05 -25.86 9.14
C ALA A 173 -2.92 -26.99 8.12
N HIS A 174 -2.65 -26.65 6.86
CA HIS A 174 -2.37 -27.59 5.79
C HIS A 174 -1.22 -28.53 6.15
N SER A 175 -0.08 -27.98 6.58
CA SER A 175 1.11 -28.75 6.94
C SER A 175 0.82 -29.81 8.01
N ARG A 176 -0.02 -29.48 9.00
CA ARG A 176 -0.47 -30.44 10.02
C ARG A 176 -1.34 -31.56 9.43
N ARG A 177 -2.19 -31.26 8.45
CA ARG A 177 -3.07 -32.24 7.78
C ARG A 177 -2.29 -33.19 6.85
N VAL A 178 -1.32 -32.67 6.10
CA VAL A 178 -0.57 -33.45 5.10
C VAL A 178 0.75 -34.01 5.65
N PHE A 179 0.93 -33.96 6.97
CA PHE A 179 2.08 -34.55 7.62
C PHE A 179 2.20 -36.04 7.24
N CYS A 180 3.41 -36.46 6.85
CA CYS A 180 3.70 -37.81 6.33
C CYS A 180 3.02 -38.24 5.02
N LYS A 181 2.38 -37.32 4.26
CA LYS A 181 1.81 -37.63 2.94
C LYS A 181 2.81 -37.51 1.78
N THR A 182 2.38 -37.96 0.59
CA THR A 182 3.16 -37.86 -0.66
C THR A 182 3.33 -36.40 -1.11
N ALA A 183 4.35 -36.11 -1.93
CA ALA A 183 4.68 -34.73 -2.32
C ALA A 183 3.58 -34.03 -3.14
N GLU A 184 2.79 -34.80 -3.88
CA GLU A 184 1.70 -34.31 -4.74
C GLU A 184 0.54 -33.75 -3.92
N GLU A 185 0.31 -34.27 -2.71
CA GLU A 185 -0.74 -33.77 -1.80
C GLU A 185 -0.31 -32.54 -0.98
N LYS A 186 0.99 -32.17 -0.97
CA LYS A 186 1.57 -31.16 -0.06
C LYS A 186 1.36 -29.70 -0.46
N ARG A 187 0.64 -29.43 -1.55
CA ARG A 187 0.43 -28.06 -2.06
C ARG A 187 -1.01 -27.77 -2.48
N VAL A 188 -1.95 -28.64 -2.12
CA VAL A 188 -3.37 -28.47 -2.42
C VAL A 188 -4.12 -28.02 -1.18
N ILE A 189 -4.50 -26.75 -1.14
CA ILE A 189 -5.29 -26.16 -0.06
C ILE A 189 -6.77 -26.48 -0.26
N ILE A 190 -7.39 -26.93 0.82
CA ILE A 190 -8.82 -27.25 0.89
C ILE A 190 -9.51 -26.32 1.89
N MET A 191 -10.85 -26.27 1.85
CA MET A 191 -11.65 -25.42 2.74
C MET A 191 -11.34 -25.62 4.24
N ASN A 192 -11.16 -26.86 4.69
CA ASN A 192 -10.82 -27.14 6.09
C ASN A 192 -9.45 -26.55 6.52
N ASP A 193 -8.49 -26.41 5.60
CA ASP A 193 -7.22 -25.73 5.92
C ASP A 193 -7.43 -24.22 6.08
N LEU A 194 -8.31 -23.64 5.27
CA LEU A 194 -8.68 -22.22 5.37
C LEU A 194 -9.36 -21.93 6.70
N GLU A 195 -10.36 -22.73 7.09
CA GLU A 195 -11.11 -22.53 8.33
C GLU A 195 -10.21 -22.62 9.56
N LYS A 196 -9.35 -23.65 9.65
CA LYS A 196 -8.36 -23.76 10.72
C LYS A 196 -7.32 -22.65 10.68
N GLY A 197 -6.91 -22.24 9.48
CA GLY A 197 -6.04 -21.08 9.30
C GLY A 197 -6.68 -19.78 9.81
N PHE A 198 -7.99 -19.63 9.60
CA PHE A 198 -8.77 -18.49 10.06
C PHE A 198 -8.93 -18.46 11.58
N GLU A 199 -9.15 -19.62 12.23
CA GLU A 199 -9.12 -19.72 13.69
C GLU A 199 -7.78 -19.21 14.24
N MET A 200 -6.66 -19.68 13.67
CA MET A 200 -5.32 -19.23 14.05
C MET A 200 -5.06 -17.75 13.72
N PHE A 201 -5.74 -17.20 12.70
CA PHE A 201 -5.70 -15.77 12.37
C PHE A 201 -6.40 -14.94 13.45
N LEU A 202 -7.58 -15.37 13.91
CA LEU A 202 -8.32 -14.70 14.98
C LEU A 202 -7.61 -14.79 16.34
N GLU A 203 -6.85 -15.87 16.57
CA GLU A 203 -6.05 -16.04 17.78
C GLU A 203 -4.82 -15.13 17.83
N ASN A 204 -4.40 -14.56 16.70
CA ASN A 204 -3.24 -13.69 16.63
C ASN A 204 -3.46 -12.41 17.46
N ASP A 205 -2.54 -12.13 18.38
CA ASP A 205 -2.64 -11.01 19.33
C ASP A 205 -2.79 -9.66 18.62
N GLU A 206 -2.21 -9.49 17.44
CA GLU A 206 -2.42 -8.28 16.64
C GLU A 206 -3.86 -8.12 16.16
N VAL A 207 -4.53 -9.22 15.81
CA VAL A 207 -5.93 -9.21 15.37
C VAL A 207 -6.86 -9.02 16.57
N LYS A 208 -6.54 -9.63 17.72
CA LYS A 208 -7.27 -9.42 18.98
C LYS A 208 -7.23 -7.96 19.44
N LYS A 209 -6.04 -7.34 19.45
CA LYS A 209 -5.86 -5.94 19.85
C LYS A 209 -6.65 -4.96 18.97
N ARG A 210 -6.80 -5.25 17.67
CA ARG A 210 -7.66 -4.44 16.76
C ARG A 210 -9.11 -4.44 17.22
N LYS A 211 -9.66 -5.60 17.60
CA LYS A 211 -11.04 -5.74 18.09
C LYS A 211 -11.27 -4.99 19.41
N GLU A 212 -10.29 -4.99 20.30
CA GLU A 212 -10.34 -4.21 21.54
C GLU A 212 -10.29 -2.71 21.29
N SER A 213 -9.43 -2.25 20.36
CA SER A 213 -9.34 -0.85 19.95
C SER A 213 -10.63 -0.35 19.30
N ASP A 214 -11.23 -1.11 18.39
CA ASP A 214 -12.49 -0.73 17.74
C ASP A 214 -13.67 -0.74 18.73
N ARG A 215 -13.71 -1.66 19.70
CA ARG A 215 -14.68 -1.61 20.81
C ARG A 215 -14.48 -0.37 21.68
N HIS A 216 -13.25 -0.02 22.02
CA HIS A 216 -12.96 1.16 22.83
C HIS A 216 -13.36 2.45 22.10
N LYS A 217 -13.05 2.56 20.80
CA LYS A 217 -13.39 3.72 19.97
C LYS A 217 -14.91 3.88 19.82
N ASN A 218 -15.64 2.78 19.62
CA ASN A 218 -17.09 2.79 19.61
C ASN A 218 -17.67 3.18 20.98
N MET A 219 -17.12 2.66 22.08
CA MET A 219 -17.60 2.98 23.43
C MET A 219 -17.37 4.45 23.81
N ILE A 220 -16.26 5.04 23.39
CA ILE A 220 -15.98 6.48 23.55
C ILE A 220 -16.94 7.32 22.72
N ASN A 221 -17.23 6.93 21.48
CA ASN A 221 -18.17 7.65 20.62
C ASN A 221 -19.61 7.61 21.14
N THR A 222 -20.03 6.54 21.83
CA THR A 222 -21.38 6.44 22.43
C THR A 222 -21.50 7.11 23.80
N MET A 223 -20.39 7.58 24.40
CA MET A 223 -20.37 8.16 25.74
C MET A 223 -20.49 9.70 25.75
N TYR A 224 -20.56 10.33 24.57
CA TYR A 224 -20.91 11.76 24.47
C TYR A 224 -22.44 11.93 24.41
N ILE A 225 -23.01 12.38 25.53
CA ILE A 225 -24.32 13.07 25.62
C ILE A 225 -24.03 14.54 25.87
#